data_AF-A0A8D0YMQ5-F1
#
_entry.id   AF-A0A8D0YMQ5-F1
#
_cell.length_a   1.000
_cell.length_b   1.000
_cell.length_c   1.000
_cell.angle_alpha   90.00
_cell.angle_beta   90.00
_cell.angle_gamma   90.00
#
_symmetry.space_group_name_H-M   'P 1'
#
loop_
_entity.id
_entity.type
_entity.pdbx_description
1 polymer ?
#
loop_
_entity_poly.entity_id
_entity_poly.type
_entity_poly.pdbx_seq_one_letter_code
_entity_poly.pdbx_strand_id
1 'polypeptide(L)'
;MPLDRLSDLRKMVAQLFGWEEEEEEAAATPSPSSSSGPPPSSVEAEASQEDALLVMMADLVEFLLLKYRAKEPITKAEMLNVVPRDAQDRYPEVLSHASECMQLVFGLDLKEVDPGEHTYALVPTLGLTWDGMLSDEHSLPKTGLLVVLLAVIFLEGDYAPEEVVWLELGKMGLYPGKVHCIYGEPRALLTQACVQEGYLEYRQVPRSDPARYEFLWGRRAHEETSKLKVLEHLLRVNGTGPRTCRWNQNGLGNVTVLSSK
;
A
#
# COMPACT_ATOMS: atom_id res chain seq x y z
N MET A 1 -18.96 -6.31 3.07
CA MET A 1 -18.22 -5.66 1.96
C MET A 1 -18.86 -6.08 0.64
N PRO A 2 -19.07 -5.18 -0.33
CA PRO A 2 -19.45 -5.58 -1.70
C PRO A 2 -18.30 -6.37 -2.35
N LEU A 3 -18.62 -7.45 -3.07
CA LEU A 3 -17.65 -8.33 -3.74
C LEU A 3 -16.67 -7.55 -4.65
N ASP A 4 -17.15 -6.48 -5.29
CA ASP A 4 -16.35 -5.62 -6.18
C ASP A 4 -15.09 -5.05 -5.49
N ARG A 5 -15.16 -4.72 -4.20
CA ARG A 5 -14.01 -4.16 -3.46
C ARG A 5 -12.98 -5.20 -3.06
N LEU A 6 -13.39 -6.46 -2.86
CA LEU A 6 -12.46 -7.54 -2.58
C LEU A 6 -11.66 -7.90 -3.84
N SER A 7 -12.32 -7.90 -5.01
CA SER A 7 -11.61 -8.02 -6.29
C SER A 7 -10.66 -6.84 -6.52
N ASP A 8 -11.07 -5.61 -6.18
CA ASP A 8 -10.18 -4.44 -6.29
C ASP A 8 -8.97 -4.54 -5.35
N LEU A 9 -9.18 -5.04 -4.13
CA LEU A 9 -8.11 -5.26 -3.16
C LEU A 9 -7.12 -6.32 -3.65
N ARG A 10 -7.63 -7.43 -4.20
CA ARG A 10 -6.80 -8.51 -4.78
C ARG A 10 -5.95 -8.02 -5.95
N LYS A 11 -6.56 -7.31 -6.90
CA LYS A 11 -5.87 -6.71 -8.05
C LYS A 11 -4.74 -5.77 -7.61
N MET A 12 -4.98 -4.98 -6.58
CA MET A 12 -3.98 -4.05 -6.09
C MET A 12 -2.85 -4.76 -5.33
N VAL A 13 -3.15 -5.79 -4.54
CA VAL A 13 -2.12 -6.64 -3.92
C VAL A 13 -1.26 -7.30 -5.01
N ALA A 14 -1.88 -7.83 -6.07
CA ALA A 14 -1.17 -8.39 -7.21
C ALA A 14 -0.22 -7.36 -7.88
N GLN A 15 -0.72 -6.14 -8.14
CA GLN A 15 0.10 -5.05 -8.69
C GLN A 15 1.26 -4.65 -7.75
N LEU A 16 1.04 -4.62 -6.43
CA LEU A 16 2.06 -4.25 -5.45
C LEU A 16 3.24 -5.23 -5.44
N PHE A 17 2.96 -6.53 -5.65
CA PHE A 17 3.95 -7.60 -5.63
C PHE A 17 4.43 -8.03 -7.03
N GLY A 18 3.97 -7.36 -8.09
CA GLY A 18 4.37 -7.65 -9.46
C GLY A 18 3.84 -8.97 -10.00
N TRP A 19 2.69 -9.42 -9.50
CA TRP A 19 1.96 -10.57 -10.01
C TRP A 19 1.02 -10.08 -11.11
N GLU A 20 1.33 -10.43 -12.36
CA GLU A 20 0.49 -10.07 -13.52
C GLU A 20 -0.73 -11.02 -13.56
N GLU A 21 -1.94 -10.48 -13.49
CA GLU A 21 -3.14 -11.23 -13.90
C GLU A 21 -3.09 -11.36 -15.44
N GLU A 22 -2.81 -12.55 -15.96
CA GLU A 22 -3.08 -12.84 -17.37
C GLU A 22 -4.61 -12.75 -17.55
N GLU A 23 -5.08 -11.73 -18.27
CA GLU A 23 -6.49 -11.61 -18.67
C GLU A 23 -6.84 -12.82 -19.57
N GLU A 24 -7.63 -13.75 -19.06
CA GLU A 24 -8.19 -14.87 -19.82
C GLU A 24 -9.19 -14.32 -20.86
N GLU A 25 -8.71 -14.07 -22.08
CA GLU A 25 -9.56 -13.68 -23.21
C GLU A 25 -10.48 -14.87 -23.57
N ALA A 26 -11.79 -14.65 -23.43
CA ALA A 26 -12.80 -15.67 -23.63
C ALA A 26 -12.83 -16.20 -25.08
N ALA A 27 -12.27 -17.39 -25.30
CA ALA A 27 -12.51 -18.20 -26.51
C ALA A 27 -13.51 -19.33 -26.22
N ALA A 28 -14.62 -19.30 -26.95
CA ALA A 28 -15.78 -20.18 -26.81
C ALA A 28 -15.47 -21.71 -26.87
N THR A 29 -16.21 -22.50 -26.10
CA THR A 29 -16.20 -23.98 -26.09
C THR A 29 -17.60 -24.54 -26.42
N PRO A 30 -17.79 -25.86 -26.67
CA PRO A 30 -16.87 -26.88 -27.19
C PRO A 30 -17.53 -27.84 -28.22
N SER A 31 -16.77 -28.84 -28.70
CA SER A 31 -17.32 -30.15 -29.11
C SER A 31 -16.57 -31.27 -28.38
N PRO A 32 -17.24 -32.33 -27.91
CA PRO A 32 -16.62 -33.29 -27.00
C PRO A 32 -15.93 -34.42 -27.77
N SER A 33 -14.70 -34.74 -27.39
CA SER A 33 -14.08 -36.02 -27.69
C SER A 33 -13.15 -36.37 -26.54
N SER A 34 -13.46 -37.50 -25.90
CA SER A 34 -12.77 -38.12 -24.78
C SER A 34 -11.27 -38.34 -25.03
N SER A 35 -10.43 -37.79 -24.16
CA SER A 35 -9.05 -38.25 -23.93
C SER A 35 -8.55 -37.66 -22.62
N SER A 36 -7.96 -38.49 -21.75
CA SER A 36 -7.28 -38.10 -20.52
C SER A 36 -6.30 -36.95 -20.78
N GLY A 37 -6.48 -35.83 -20.07
CA GLY A 37 -5.59 -34.68 -20.17
C GLY A 37 -4.18 -34.97 -19.63
N PRO A 38 -3.14 -34.28 -20.13
CA PRO A 38 -1.79 -34.35 -19.55
C PRO A 38 -1.80 -33.81 -18.10
N PRO A 39 -0.83 -34.20 -17.24
CA PRO A 39 -0.67 -33.58 -15.93
C PRO A 39 -0.42 -32.08 -16.11
N PRO A 40 -0.83 -31.23 -15.13
CA PRO A 40 -0.60 -29.79 -15.21
C PRO A 40 0.88 -29.53 -15.47
N SER A 41 1.16 -28.65 -16.42
CA SER A 41 2.52 -28.18 -16.69
C SER A 41 3.07 -27.47 -15.45
N SER A 42 4.39 -27.45 -15.28
CA SER A 42 5.03 -26.78 -14.12
C SER A 42 4.61 -25.32 -13.97
N VAL A 43 4.28 -24.66 -15.09
CA VAL A 43 3.85 -23.26 -15.15
C VAL A 43 2.43 -23.07 -14.59
N GLU A 44 1.50 -23.99 -14.91
CA GLU A 44 0.12 -23.94 -14.40
C GLU A 44 0.05 -24.25 -12.89
N ALA A 45 0.94 -25.13 -12.40
CA ALA A 45 1.04 -25.44 -10.98
C ALA A 45 1.59 -24.25 -10.17
N GLU A 46 2.60 -23.54 -10.71
CA GLU A 46 3.18 -22.34 -10.09
C GLU A 46 2.18 -21.18 -10.04
N ALA A 47 1.49 -20.89 -11.15
CA ALA A 47 0.43 -19.88 -11.20
C ALA A 47 -0.68 -20.15 -10.17
N SER A 48 -1.13 -21.41 -10.05
CA SER A 48 -2.15 -21.79 -9.07
C SER A 48 -1.71 -21.60 -7.61
N GLN A 49 -0.41 -21.70 -7.34
CA GLN A 49 0.17 -21.54 -6.01
C GLN A 49 0.35 -20.06 -5.63
N GLU A 50 0.67 -19.21 -6.61
CA GLU A 50 0.71 -17.75 -6.50
C GLU A 50 -0.70 -17.18 -6.29
N ASP A 51 -1.69 -17.64 -7.06
CA ASP A 51 -3.10 -17.28 -6.88
C ASP A 51 -3.62 -17.64 -5.48
N ALA A 52 -3.27 -18.82 -4.98
CA ALA A 52 -3.62 -19.22 -3.62
C ALA A 52 -2.94 -18.33 -2.56
N LEU A 53 -1.69 -17.91 -2.80
CA LEU A 53 -0.94 -16.99 -1.93
C LEU A 53 -1.65 -15.64 -1.85
N LEU A 54 -1.99 -15.10 -3.02
CA LEU A 54 -2.72 -13.85 -3.23
C LEU A 54 -4.02 -13.81 -2.44
N VAL A 55 -4.81 -14.89 -2.52
CA VAL A 55 -6.08 -15.00 -1.81
C VAL A 55 -5.85 -14.96 -0.29
N MET A 56 -4.92 -15.77 0.24
CA MET A 56 -4.64 -15.79 1.68
C MET A 56 -4.12 -14.43 2.19
N MET A 57 -3.30 -13.73 1.40
CA MET A 57 -2.83 -12.39 1.72
C MET A 57 -3.98 -11.38 1.74
N ALA A 58 -4.82 -11.38 0.71
CA ALA A 58 -5.96 -10.47 0.62
C ALA A 58 -6.93 -10.69 1.79
N ASP A 59 -7.21 -11.95 2.13
CA ASP A 59 -8.08 -12.31 3.25
C ASP A 59 -7.48 -11.86 4.59
N LEU A 60 -6.16 -12.01 4.79
CA LEU A 60 -5.49 -11.52 5.99
C LEU A 60 -5.47 -9.99 6.08
N VAL A 61 -5.22 -9.28 4.97
CA VAL A 61 -5.30 -7.81 4.91
C VAL A 61 -6.72 -7.33 5.24
N GLU A 62 -7.75 -7.96 4.68
CA GLU A 62 -9.13 -7.64 4.99
C GLU A 62 -9.44 -7.84 6.48
N PHE A 63 -9.04 -8.99 7.05
CA PHE A 63 -9.19 -9.27 8.47
C PHE A 63 -8.52 -8.20 9.34
N LEU A 64 -7.29 -7.81 9.02
CA LEU A 64 -6.55 -6.77 9.75
C LEU A 64 -7.26 -5.40 9.67
N LEU A 65 -7.76 -5.02 8.49
CA LEU A 65 -8.53 -3.78 8.31
C LEU A 65 -9.83 -3.78 9.12
N LEU A 66 -10.53 -4.92 9.19
CA LEU A 66 -11.72 -5.07 10.03
C LEU A 66 -11.39 -4.86 11.51
N LYS A 67 -10.31 -5.48 12.00
CA LYS A 67 -9.82 -5.30 13.37
C LYS A 67 -9.43 -3.85 13.66
N TYR A 68 -8.75 -3.17 12.73
CA TYR A 68 -8.38 -1.75 12.87
C TYR A 68 -9.62 -0.84 13.00
N ARG A 69 -10.65 -1.08 12.20
CA ARG A 69 -11.91 -0.33 12.27
C ARG A 69 -12.66 -0.56 13.57
N ALA A 70 -12.74 -1.83 13.99
CA ALA A 70 -13.36 -2.21 15.26
C ALA A 70 -12.56 -1.74 16.49
N LYS A 71 -11.32 -1.27 16.30
CA LYS A 71 -10.37 -0.93 17.37
C LYS A 71 -10.17 -2.10 18.34
N GLU A 72 -10.18 -3.32 17.80
CA GLU A 72 -9.99 -4.55 18.55
C GLU A 72 -8.52 -4.99 18.57
N PRO A 73 -8.05 -5.65 19.65
CA PRO A 73 -6.77 -6.33 19.64
C PRO A 73 -6.80 -7.51 18.67
N ILE A 74 -5.61 -7.88 18.21
CA ILE A 74 -5.40 -8.94 17.21
C ILE A 74 -4.53 -10.01 17.85
N THR A 75 -4.97 -11.24 17.90
CA THR A 75 -4.14 -12.35 18.41
C THR A 75 -3.50 -13.13 17.27
N LYS A 76 -2.34 -13.73 17.52
CA LYS A 76 -1.70 -14.65 16.55
C LYS A 76 -2.63 -15.80 16.15
N ALA A 77 -3.40 -16.33 17.10
CA ALA A 77 -4.34 -17.41 16.86
C ALA A 77 -5.45 -17.02 15.88
N GLU A 78 -6.00 -15.81 15.98
CA GLU A 78 -6.97 -15.30 15.02
C GLU A 78 -6.37 -15.17 13.61
N MET A 79 -5.16 -14.60 13.49
CA MET A 79 -4.48 -14.49 12.20
C MET A 79 -4.20 -15.86 11.57
N LEU A 80 -3.81 -16.85 12.37
CA LEU A 80 -3.62 -18.24 11.91
C LEU A 80 -4.91 -18.89 11.43
N ASN A 81 -6.07 -18.49 11.94
CA ASN A 81 -7.37 -19.03 11.51
C ASN A 81 -7.83 -18.47 10.17
N VAL A 82 -7.27 -17.34 9.71
CA VAL A 82 -7.53 -16.80 8.37
C VAL A 82 -6.86 -17.67 7.31
N VAL A 83 -5.68 -18.21 7.62
CA VAL A 83 -4.95 -19.12 6.72
C VAL A 83 -5.55 -20.54 6.81
N PRO A 84 -5.86 -21.20 5.68
CA PRO A 84 -6.33 -22.58 5.67
C PRO A 84 -5.41 -23.52 6.45
N ARG A 85 -6.00 -24.51 7.15
CA ARG A 85 -5.25 -25.42 8.04
C ARG A 85 -4.16 -26.22 7.31
N ASP A 86 -4.41 -26.54 6.05
CA ASP A 86 -3.54 -27.26 5.14
C ASP A 86 -2.43 -26.39 4.51
N ALA A 87 -2.45 -25.07 4.75
CA ALA A 87 -1.46 -24.10 4.28
C ALA A 87 -0.77 -23.33 5.41
N GLN A 88 -0.81 -23.83 6.66
CA GLN A 88 -0.24 -23.12 7.81
C GLN A 88 1.28 -22.97 7.75
N ASP A 89 1.97 -23.81 7.00
CA ASP A 89 3.40 -23.67 6.72
C ASP A 89 3.72 -22.36 5.96
N ARG A 90 2.76 -21.84 5.20
CA ARG A 90 2.87 -20.56 4.46
C ARG A 90 2.52 -19.34 5.31
N TYR A 91 2.02 -19.52 6.54
CA TYR A 91 1.62 -18.41 7.40
C TYR A 91 2.69 -17.32 7.57
N PRO A 92 3.99 -17.63 7.80
CA PRO A 92 5.01 -16.59 7.95
C PRO A 92 5.16 -15.71 6.71
N GLU A 93 5.06 -16.31 5.52
CA GLU A 93 5.13 -15.60 4.23
C GLU A 93 3.87 -14.74 4.02
N VAL A 94 2.68 -15.30 4.24
CA VAL A 94 1.40 -14.58 4.15
C VAL A 94 1.37 -13.40 5.11
N LEU A 95 1.78 -13.60 6.37
CA LEU A 95 1.83 -12.54 7.38
C LEU A 95 2.82 -11.44 6.98
N SER A 96 4.00 -11.81 6.46
CA SER A 96 5.01 -10.85 6.02
C SER A 96 4.46 -9.93 4.93
N HIS A 97 3.91 -10.50 3.86
CA HIS A 97 3.37 -9.73 2.74
C HIS A 97 2.10 -8.94 3.12
N ALA A 98 1.21 -9.52 3.94
CA ALA A 98 0.06 -8.78 4.43
C ALA A 98 0.48 -7.59 5.29
N SER A 99 1.49 -7.75 6.16
CA SER A 99 2.03 -6.66 6.98
C SER A 99 2.68 -5.56 6.12
N GLU A 100 3.39 -5.95 5.06
CA GLU A 100 3.96 -5.01 4.08
C GLU A 100 2.87 -4.25 3.34
N CYS A 101 1.79 -4.91 2.90
CA CYS A 101 0.64 -4.27 2.30
C CYS A 101 -0.05 -3.30 3.27
N MET A 102 -0.27 -3.70 4.52
CA MET A 102 -0.81 -2.84 5.58
C MET A 102 0.03 -1.58 5.77
N GLN A 103 1.35 -1.71 5.70
CA GLN A 103 2.28 -0.59 5.85
C GLN A 103 2.31 0.31 4.60
N LEU A 104 2.45 -0.25 3.40
CA LEU A 104 2.67 0.51 2.17
C LEU A 104 1.40 1.17 1.62
N VAL A 105 0.28 0.45 1.67
CA VAL A 105 -0.98 0.90 1.11
C VAL A 105 -1.76 1.68 2.17
N PHE A 106 -1.92 1.09 3.35
CA PHE A 106 -2.80 1.66 4.37
C PHE A 106 -2.06 2.55 5.37
N GLY A 107 -0.72 2.50 5.41
CA GLY A 107 0.09 3.28 6.36
C GLY A 107 -0.12 2.82 7.80
N LEU A 108 -0.27 1.51 8.01
CA LEU A 108 -0.49 0.89 9.30
C LEU A 108 0.62 -0.12 9.61
N ASP A 109 1.27 0.04 10.77
CA ASP A 109 2.21 -0.94 11.30
C ASP A 109 1.47 -1.94 12.18
N LEU A 110 1.62 -3.24 11.90
CA LEU A 110 1.24 -4.32 12.82
C LEU A 110 2.32 -4.47 13.90
N LYS A 111 2.00 -4.10 15.14
CA LYS A 111 2.96 -4.12 16.26
C LYS A 111 2.51 -5.10 17.34
N GLU A 112 3.42 -5.94 17.79
CA GLU A 112 3.21 -6.78 18.97
C GLU A 112 3.18 -5.88 20.22
N VAL A 113 2.08 -5.93 20.95
CA VAL A 113 1.87 -5.15 22.19
C VAL A 113 2.01 -6.01 23.44
N ASP A 114 1.76 -7.31 23.34
CA ASP A 114 1.98 -8.29 24.40
C ASP A 114 2.62 -9.56 23.82
N PRO A 115 3.94 -9.77 24.03
CA PRO A 115 4.64 -10.96 23.56
C PRO A 115 4.26 -12.25 24.30
N GLY A 116 3.72 -12.15 25.53
CA GLY A 116 3.31 -13.33 26.30
C GLY A 116 2.01 -13.94 25.76
N GLU A 117 1.06 -13.08 25.41
CA GLU A 117 -0.23 -13.46 24.84
C GLU A 117 -0.25 -13.43 23.29
N HIS A 118 0.88 -13.10 22.66
CA HIS A 118 1.01 -12.89 21.21
C HIS A 118 -0.11 -12.00 20.65
N THR A 119 -0.29 -10.85 21.30
CA THR A 119 -1.31 -9.87 20.93
C THR A 119 -0.66 -8.68 20.22
N TYR A 120 -1.35 -8.21 19.17
CA TYR A 120 -0.91 -7.17 18.26
C TYR A 120 -1.94 -6.05 18.17
N ALA A 121 -1.46 -4.87 17.79
CA ALA A 121 -2.27 -3.73 17.45
C ALA A 121 -1.81 -3.12 16.12
N LEU A 122 -2.75 -2.54 15.38
CA LEU A 122 -2.47 -1.76 14.18
C LEU A 122 -2.40 -0.28 14.55
N VAL A 123 -1.27 0.36 14.23
CA VAL A 123 -1.05 1.77 14.53
C VAL A 123 -0.61 2.52 13.27
N PRO A 124 -1.03 3.78 13.06
CA PRO A 124 -0.54 4.57 11.94
C PRO A 124 0.99 4.68 11.96
N THR A 125 1.60 4.50 10.79
CA THR A 125 3.05 4.55 10.61
C THR A 125 3.58 5.97 10.86
N LEU A 126 4.89 6.10 11.12
CA LEU A 126 5.59 7.35 11.47
C LEU A 126 5.13 8.02 12.77
N GLY A 127 4.17 7.44 13.49
CA GLY A 127 3.55 8.06 14.66
C GLY A 127 2.51 9.12 14.30
N LEU A 128 1.95 9.04 13.09
CA LEU A 128 0.85 9.89 12.67
C LEU A 128 -0.41 9.59 13.51
N THR A 129 -1.26 10.58 13.69
CA THR A 129 -2.51 10.45 14.45
C THR A 129 -3.75 10.43 13.58
N TRP A 130 -3.62 10.84 12.31
CA TRP A 130 -4.70 10.87 11.34
C TRP A 130 -4.67 9.63 10.46
N ASP A 131 -5.84 9.02 10.26
CA ASP A 131 -6.03 7.87 9.38
C ASP A 131 -6.92 8.14 8.17
N GLY A 132 -7.47 9.35 8.04
CA GLY A 132 -8.27 9.76 6.89
C GLY A 132 -9.57 8.97 6.67
N MET A 133 -9.97 8.16 7.65
CA MET A 133 -11.24 7.45 7.64
C MET A 133 -12.38 8.44 7.87
N LEU A 134 -13.47 8.27 7.13
CA LEU A 134 -14.70 9.00 7.37
C LEU A 134 -15.58 8.17 8.32
N SER A 135 -16.66 8.75 8.84
CA SER A 135 -17.60 8.00 9.70
C SER A 135 -18.42 6.94 8.95
N ASP A 136 -18.16 6.72 7.66
CA ASP A 136 -18.82 5.69 6.87
C ASP A 136 -18.27 4.30 7.22
N GLU A 137 -19.15 3.30 7.19
CA GLU A 137 -18.81 1.91 7.59
C GLU A 137 -17.78 1.24 6.65
N HIS A 138 -17.43 1.90 5.55
CA HIS A 138 -16.59 1.34 4.50
C HIS A 138 -15.32 2.14 4.22
N SER A 139 -15.04 3.25 4.92
CA SER A 139 -13.78 3.96 4.73
C SER A 139 -12.58 3.08 5.06
N LEU A 140 -11.54 3.24 4.25
CA LEU A 140 -10.25 2.63 4.46
C LEU A 140 -9.25 3.69 4.93
N PRO A 141 -8.23 3.31 5.72
CA PRO A 141 -7.17 4.21 6.11
C PRO A 141 -6.47 4.81 4.88
N LYS A 142 -6.25 6.12 4.90
CA LYS A 142 -5.58 6.88 3.83
C LYS A 142 -4.18 7.33 4.25
N THR A 143 -3.69 6.88 5.40
CA THR A 143 -2.39 7.23 5.97
C THR A 143 -1.25 6.87 5.01
N GLY A 144 -1.33 5.73 4.33
CA GLY A 144 -0.27 5.29 3.40
C GLY A 144 0.02 6.30 2.30
N LEU A 145 -1.03 6.83 1.66
CA LEU A 145 -0.88 7.87 0.63
C LEU A 145 -0.29 9.17 1.19
N LEU A 146 -0.65 9.55 2.42
CA LEU A 146 -0.03 10.69 3.09
C LEU A 146 1.48 10.43 3.33
N VAL A 147 1.86 9.25 3.80
CA VAL A 147 3.26 8.86 4.00
C VAL A 147 4.06 8.94 2.69
N VAL A 148 3.51 8.42 1.58
CA VAL A 148 4.10 8.53 0.25
C VAL A 148 4.32 9.98 -0.13
N LEU A 149 3.32 10.84 0.06
CA LEU A 149 3.43 12.23 -0.34
C LEU A 149 4.45 13.01 0.51
N LEU A 150 4.49 12.76 1.82
CA LEU A 150 5.51 13.32 2.70
C LEU A 150 6.92 12.89 2.25
N ALA A 151 7.08 11.64 1.81
CA ALA A 151 8.33 11.13 1.26
C ALA A 151 8.71 11.81 -0.07
N VAL A 152 7.78 11.95 -1.02
CA VAL A 152 8.04 12.64 -2.29
C VAL A 152 8.49 14.08 -2.05
N ILE A 153 7.79 14.84 -1.19
CA ILE A 153 8.16 16.23 -0.87
C ILE A 153 9.53 16.31 -0.20
N PHE A 154 9.84 15.36 0.68
CA PHE A 154 11.15 15.31 1.33
C PHE A 154 12.28 15.04 0.31
N LEU A 155 12.06 14.11 -0.63
CA LEU A 155 13.04 13.77 -1.65
C LEU A 155 13.27 14.91 -2.67
N GLU A 156 12.25 15.74 -2.91
CA GLU A 156 12.34 16.94 -3.76
C GLU A 156 12.99 18.16 -3.08
N GLY A 157 13.37 18.06 -1.80
CA GLY A 157 14.05 19.14 -1.08
C GLY A 157 13.12 20.14 -0.42
N ASP A 158 12.05 19.64 0.21
CA ASP A 158 11.09 20.33 1.11
C ASP A 158 9.87 20.98 0.45
N TYR A 159 9.87 21.05 -0.87
CA TYR A 159 8.69 21.40 -1.65
C TYR A 159 8.71 20.57 -2.94
N ALA A 160 7.53 20.12 -3.38
CA ALA A 160 7.39 19.37 -4.62
C ALA A 160 6.42 20.10 -5.56
N PRO A 161 6.82 20.40 -6.82
CA PRO A 161 5.89 20.88 -7.83
C PRO A 161 4.72 19.90 -8.00
N GLU A 162 3.52 20.43 -8.21
CA GLU A 162 2.31 19.62 -8.41
C GLU A 162 2.50 18.58 -9.52
N GLU A 163 3.22 18.93 -10.59
CA GLU A 163 3.47 18.05 -11.72
C GLU A 163 4.34 16.83 -11.34
N VAL A 164 5.32 17.02 -10.44
CA VAL A 164 6.17 15.94 -9.93
C VAL A 164 5.36 15.02 -9.03
N VAL A 165 4.53 15.60 -8.15
CA VAL A 165 3.64 14.81 -7.29
C VAL A 165 2.72 13.92 -8.11
N TRP A 166 2.06 14.46 -9.14
CA TRP A 166 1.18 13.66 -9.99
C TRP A 166 1.93 12.63 -10.84
N LEU A 167 3.18 12.90 -11.22
CA LEU A 167 4.02 11.92 -11.90
C LEU A 167 4.30 10.71 -11.01
N GLU A 168 4.68 10.94 -9.74
CA GLU A 168 4.95 9.86 -8.79
C GLU A 168 3.67 9.08 -8.42
N LEU A 169 2.57 9.78 -8.18
CA LEU A 169 1.28 9.15 -7.87
C LEU A 169 0.70 8.39 -9.07
N GLY A 170 0.96 8.85 -10.30
CA GLY A 170 0.55 8.14 -11.53
C GLY A 170 1.18 6.75 -11.65
N LYS A 171 2.40 6.54 -11.15
CA LYS A 171 3.04 5.21 -11.08
C LYS A 171 2.29 4.24 -10.18
N MET A 172 1.49 4.76 -9.24
CA MET A 172 0.61 4.00 -8.35
C MET A 172 -0.84 3.95 -8.85
N GLY A 173 -1.10 4.39 -10.09
CA GLY A 173 -2.44 4.40 -10.67
C GLY A 173 -3.35 5.54 -10.16
N LEU A 174 -2.81 6.55 -9.49
CA LEU A 174 -3.57 7.67 -8.94
C LEU A 174 -3.54 8.88 -9.88
N TYR A 175 -4.72 9.31 -10.32
CA TYR A 175 -4.87 10.41 -11.27
C TYR A 175 -5.89 11.43 -10.78
N PRO A 176 -5.65 12.73 -11.00
CA PRO A 176 -6.60 13.77 -10.63
C PRO A 176 -7.92 13.60 -11.41
N GLY A 177 -9.05 13.75 -10.71
CA GLY A 177 -10.38 13.63 -11.31
C GLY A 177 -10.86 12.19 -11.55
N LYS A 178 -10.06 11.17 -11.21
CA LYS A 178 -10.48 9.77 -11.20
C LYS A 178 -10.66 9.28 -9.77
N VAL A 179 -11.80 8.65 -9.49
CA VAL A 179 -12.06 8.07 -8.16
C VAL A 179 -11.31 6.75 -8.04
N HIS A 180 -10.42 6.66 -7.06
CA HIS A 180 -9.72 5.44 -6.66
C HIS A 180 -10.53 4.67 -5.60
N CYS A 181 -10.54 3.34 -5.67
CA CYS A 181 -11.36 2.48 -4.81
C CYS A 181 -11.07 2.67 -3.29
N ILE A 182 -9.83 3.00 -2.94
CA ILE A 182 -9.36 3.21 -1.55
C ILE A 182 -9.31 4.69 -1.16
N TYR A 183 -8.55 5.48 -1.93
CA TYR A 183 -8.28 6.87 -1.58
C TYR A 183 -9.37 7.85 -2.02
N GLY A 184 -10.39 7.39 -2.76
CA GLY A 184 -11.41 8.27 -3.32
C GLY A 184 -10.84 9.13 -4.43
N GLU A 185 -11.30 10.38 -4.56
CA GLU A 185 -10.72 11.32 -5.53
C GLU A 185 -9.40 11.89 -4.97
N PRO A 186 -8.22 11.58 -5.56
CA PRO A 186 -6.93 11.92 -4.97
C PRO A 186 -6.70 13.42 -4.86
N ARG A 187 -7.17 14.25 -5.81
CA ARG A 187 -6.93 15.70 -5.77
C ARG A 187 -7.61 16.34 -4.56
N ALA A 188 -8.85 15.98 -4.28
CA ALA A 188 -9.61 16.44 -3.12
C ALA A 188 -8.96 15.95 -1.81
N LEU A 189 -8.51 14.69 -1.77
CA LEU A 189 -7.80 14.18 -0.61
C LEU A 189 -6.55 15.01 -0.29
N LEU A 190 -5.70 15.27 -1.29
CA LEU A 190 -4.44 15.98 -1.10
C LEU A 190 -4.63 17.48 -0.85
N THR A 191 -5.43 18.15 -1.68
CA THR A 191 -5.56 19.62 -1.66
C THR A 191 -6.61 20.13 -0.68
N GLN A 192 -7.51 19.28 -0.19
CA GLN A 192 -8.54 19.64 0.78
C GLN A 192 -8.33 18.93 2.10
N ALA A 193 -8.47 17.61 2.16
CA ALA A 193 -8.46 16.89 3.45
C ALA A 193 -7.09 16.99 4.14
N CYS A 194 -5.99 16.65 3.46
CA CYS A 194 -4.66 16.72 4.05
C CYS A 194 -4.21 18.16 4.38
N VAL A 195 -4.69 19.15 3.62
CA VAL A 195 -4.43 20.58 3.88
C VAL A 195 -5.23 21.07 5.09
N GLN A 196 -6.51 20.71 5.20
CA GLN A 196 -7.37 21.05 6.33
C GLN A 196 -6.86 20.42 7.64
N GLU A 197 -6.35 19.18 7.56
CA GLU A 197 -5.75 18.48 8.69
C GLU A 197 -4.34 18.99 9.04
N GLY A 198 -3.78 19.90 8.23
CA GLY A 198 -2.50 20.56 8.49
C GLY A 198 -1.26 19.70 8.20
N TYR A 199 -1.41 18.57 7.52
CA TYR A 199 -0.28 17.73 7.10
C TYR A 199 0.41 18.25 5.85
N LEU A 200 -0.33 18.93 4.97
CA LEU A 200 0.19 19.50 3.74
C LEU A 200 -0.12 20.99 3.66
N GLU A 201 0.76 21.71 3.00
CA GLU A 201 0.45 23.03 2.45
C GLU A 201 0.41 22.91 0.93
N TYR A 202 -0.63 23.48 0.32
CA TYR A 202 -0.77 23.57 -1.13
C TYR A 202 -0.88 25.03 -1.52
N ARG A 203 0.10 25.55 -2.26
CA ARG A 203 0.18 26.98 -2.57
C ARG A 203 0.61 27.24 -4.01
N GLN A 204 0.22 28.41 -4.52
CA GLN A 204 0.68 28.88 -5.81
C GLN A 204 2.13 29.37 -5.72
N VAL A 205 2.95 29.01 -6.70
CA VAL A 205 4.33 29.48 -6.84
C VAL A 205 4.32 30.99 -7.10
N PRO A 206 5.01 31.81 -6.30
CA PRO A 206 5.02 33.26 -6.49
C PRO A 206 5.53 33.65 -7.89
N ARG A 207 4.77 34.51 -8.58
CA ARG A 207 5.13 35.07 -9.89
C ARG A 207 5.27 34.03 -11.02
N SER A 208 4.65 32.84 -10.88
CA SER A 208 4.56 31.88 -11.97
C SER A 208 3.56 32.36 -13.04
N ASP A 209 3.99 32.41 -14.30
CA ASP A 209 3.12 32.59 -15.47
C ASP A 209 3.46 31.53 -16.53
N PRO A 210 2.56 30.54 -16.80
CA PRO A 210 1.24 30.35 -16.19
C PRO A 210 1.32 29.96 -14.71
N ALA A 211 0.17 30.04 -14.01
CA ALA A 211 0.07 29.66 -12.59
C ALA A 211 0.53 28.23 -12.35
N ARG A 212 1.48 28.04 -11.43
CA ARG A 212 1.99 26.74 -10.98
C ARG A 212 1.75 26.57 -9.48
N TYR A 213 1.64 25.34 -9.02
CA TYR A 213 1.40 25.01 -7.62
C TYR A 213 2.45 24.04 -7.11
N GLU A 214 2.68 24.09 -5.79
CA GLU A 214 3.62 23.22 -5.10
C GLU A 214 3.02 22.74 -3.77
N PHE A 215 3.45 21.56 -3.36
CA PHE A 215 3.13 20.94 -2.09
C PHE A 215 4.32 21.07 -1.13
N LEU A 216 4.02 21.33 0.14
CA LEU A 216 4.97 21.34 1.24
C LEU A 216 4.42 20.53 2.41
N TRP A 217 5.30 20.16 3.34
CA TRP A 217 4.87 19.66 4.64
C TRP A 217 4.17 20.79 5.40
N GLY A 218 2.99 20.49 5.93
CA GLY A 218 2.29 21.39 6.83
C GLY A 218 2.80 21.29 8.25
N ARG A 219 2.33 22.22 9.09
CA ARG A 219 2.72 22.31 10.50
C ARG A 219 2.56 20.99 11.27
N ARG A 220 1.44 20.29 11.08
CA ARG A 220 1.16 19.04 11.82
C ARG A 220 2.09 17.90 11.41
N ALA A 221 2.47 17.82 10.14
CA ALA A 221 3.46 16.85 9.69
C ALA A 221 4.81 17.03 10.40
N HIS A 222 5.24 18.29 10.59
CA HIS A 222 6.45 18.59 11.35
C HIS A 222 6.35 18.33 12.85
N GLU A 223 5.14 18.40 13.43
CA GLU A 223 4.91 18.13 14.85
C GLU A 223 4.87 16.62 15.15
N GLU A 224 4.25 15.82 14.28
CA GLU A 224 4.05 14.37 14.51
C GLU A 224 5.20 13.51 13.99
N THR A 225 5.78 13.88 12.86
CA THR A 225 6.86 13.14 12.21
C THR A 225 8.08 14.02 11.89
N SER A 226 9.14 13.41 11.36
CA SER A 226 10.35 14.09 10.94
C SER A 226 10.88 13.49 9.65
N LYS A 227 11.66 14.27 8.90
CA LYS A 227 12.36 13.80 7.70
C LYS A 227 13.21 12.55 7.98
N LEU A 228 13.82 12.47 9.16
CA LEU A 228 14.58 11.31 9.58
C LEU A 228 13.69 10.07 9.74
N LYS A 229 12.53 10.19 10.40
CA LYS A 229 11.57 9.08 10.52
C LYS A 229 11.07 8.63 9.14
N VAL A 230 10.81 9.57 8.23
CA VAL A 230 10.42 9.25 6.84
C VAL A 230 11.54 8.52 6.11
N LEU A 231 12.78 8.98 6.22
CA LEU A 231 13.94 8.31 5.63
C LEU A 231 14.14 6.91 6.20
N GLU A 232 14.09 6.74 7.52
CA GLU A 232 14.18 5.44 8.19
C GLU A 232 13.07 4.49 7.72
N HIS A 233 11.87 5.00 7.51
CA HIS A 233 10.76 4.23 6.97
C HIS A 233 11.02 3.78 5.53
N LEU A 234 11.47 4.68 4.65
CA LEU A 234 11.84 4.33 3.26
C LEU A 234 12.96 3.28 3.21
N LEU A 235 13.97 3.40 4.07
CA LEU A 235 15.07 2.43 4.17
C LEU A 235 14.60 1.07 4.66
N ARG A 236 13.67 1.04 5.62
CA ARG A 236 13.10 -0.19 6.15
C ARG A 236 12.35 -0.93 5.05
N VAL A 237 11.41 -0.25 4.38
CA VAL A 237 10.65 -0.81 3.26
C VAL A 237 11.57 -1.34 2.16
N ASN A 238 12.60 -0.57 1.79
CA ASN A 238 13.53 -0.99 0.72
C ASN A 238 14.51 -2.09 1.16
N GLY A 239 14.64 -2.36 2.46
CA GLY A 239 15.61 -3.31 3.03
C GLY A 239 15.03 -4.67 3.42
N THR A 240 13.70 -4.82 3.52
CA THR A 240 13.04 -5.99 4.12
C THR A 240 12.50 -7.04 3.15
N GLY A 241 12.65 -6.90 1.82
CA GLY A 241 12.10 -7.84 0.82
C GLY A 241 13.14 -8.55 -0.07
N PRO A 242 12.81 -9.69 -0.70
CA PRO A 242 13.51 -10.22 -1.86
C PRO A 242 13.64 -9.14 -2.94
N ARG A 243 14.70 -9.20 -3.76
CA ARG A 243 15.14 -8.14 -4.69
C ARG A 243 14.12 -7.72 -5.78
N THR A 244 12.90 -8.28 -5.78
CA THR A 244 11.83 -8.09 -6.77
C THR A 244 10.89 -6.92 -6.46
N CYS A 245 10.68 -6.55 -5.19
CA CYS A 245 9.91 -5.35 -4.83
C CYS A 245 10.79 -4.09 -4.80
N ARG A 246 11.63 -3.93 -5.81
CA ARG A 246 12.40 -2.69 -6.01
C ARG A 246 11.55 -1.77 -6.86
N TRP A 247 10.90 -0.79 -6.23
CA TRP A 247 10.35 0.39 -6.90
C TRP A 247 11.28 0.76 -8.07
N ASN A 248 10.77 0.62 -9.30
CA ASN A 248 11.52 0.59 -10.55
C ASN A 248 12.74 1.52 -10.54
N GLN A 249 13.94 0.94 -10.58
CA GLN A 249 15.21 1.64 -10.42
C GLN A 249 15.64 2.50 -11.62
N ASN A 250 14.70 2.92 -12.46
CA ASN A 250 14.99 3.67 -13.68
C ASN A 250 14.76 5.19 -13.56
N GLY A 251 14.51 5.71 -12.36
CA GLY A 251 14.46 7.16 -12.08
C GLY A 251 15.51 7.66 -11.08
N LEU A 252 16.25 6.77 -10.42
CA LEU A 252 17.19 7.13 -9.37
C LEU A 252 18.54 7.50 -9.98
N GLY A 253 18.73 8.79 -10.25
CA GLY A 253 20.07 9.35 -10.37
C GLY A 253 20.88 8.96 -9.12
N ASN A 254 22.07 8.40 -9.34
CA ASN A 254 22.97 7.91 -8.30
C ASN A 254 23.10 8.87 -7.12
N VAL A 255 22.46 8.57 -5.99
CA VAL A 255 22.80 9.20 -4.71
C VAL A 255 24.12 8.59 -4.26
N THR A 256 25.21 9.23 -4.65
CA THR A 256 26.53 8.94 -4.11
C THR A 256 26.57 9.47 -2.69
N VAL A 257 26.59 8.57 -1.72
CA VAL A 257 26.94 8.88 -0.33
C VAL A 257 28.40 9.33 -0.34
N LEU A 258 28.64 10.64 -0.31
CA LEU A 258 29.96 11.20 -0.06
C LEU A 258 30.32 10.92 1.40
N SER A 259 31.02 9.80 1.62
CA SER A 259 31.73 9.54 2.86
C SER A 259 32.84 10.58 3.00
N SER A 260 32.68 11.49 3.97
CA SER A 260 33.71 12.44 4.37
C SER A 260 34.83 11.70 5.10
N LYS A 261 36.08 11.93 4.66
CA LYS A 261 37.29 11.80 5.45
C LYS A 261 38.04 13.11 5.38
#